data_AF-A0A2E7RVC9-F1
#
_entry.id   AF-A0A2E7RVC9-F1
#
_cell.length_a   1.000
_cell.length_b   1.000
_cell.length_c   1.000
_cell.angle_alpha   90.00
_cell.angle_beta   90.00
_cell.angle_gamma   90.00
#
_symmetry.space_group_name_H-M   'P 1'
#
loop_
_entity.id
_entity.type
_entity.pdbx_description
1 polymer ?
#
loop_
_entity_poly.entity_id
_entity_poly.type
_entity_poly.pdbx_seq_one_letter_code
_entity_poly.pdbx_strand_id
1 'polypeptide(L)'
;LEFTVGAPSNGWTKAQPPSGKVDVLLNGKTLGSLAPGARKPYTFPVPQSCLHLANTLSFRFSTRGDGMTVTAPVLKCDKTTLRDTRDMALRQVKAAHWGDAAADWGGFIVGEAEPPDESPFHRRQNVFCFVFDNNK
;
A
#
# COMPACT_ATOMS: atom_id res chain seq x y z
N LEU A 1 9.51 6.28 -13.49
CA LEU A 1 9.37 5.53 -12.22
C LEU A 1 8.30 6.19 -11.39
N GLU A 2 7.26 5.45 -11.06
CA GLU A 2 6.09 6.00 -10.38
C GLU A 2 5.64 5.07 -9.26
N PHE A 3 5.23 5.66 -8.15
CA PHE A 3 4.67 4.93 -7.03
C PHE A 3 3.22 5.35 -6.81
N THR A 4 2.30 4.39 -6.74
CA THR A 4 0.86 4.68 -6.60
C THR A 4 0.31 4.20 -5.26
N VAL A 5 -0.44 5.07 -4.57
CA VAL A 5 -1.22 4.77 -3.35
C VAL A 5 -2.69 5.00 -3.64
N GLY A 6 -3.52 3.99 -3.38
CA GLY A 6 -4.97 4.11 -3.42
C GLY A 6 -5.60 3.89 -4.80
N ALA A 7 -6.46 2.88 -4.88
CA ALA A 7 -7.55 2.71 -5.82
C ALA A 7 -8.86 2.64 -5.01
N PRO A 8 -10.05 2.85 -5.58
CA PRO A 8 -11.29 2.61 -4.83
C PRO A 8 -11.34 1.15 -4.34
N SER A 9 -11.59 0.97 -3.05
CA SER A 9 -11.79 -0.37 -2.46
C SER A 9 -12.94 -1.07 -3.20
N ASN A 10 -12.78 -2.34 -3.53
CA ASN A 10 -13.84 -3.18 -4.11
C ASN A 10 -14.95 -3.57 -3.10
N GLY A 11 -15.19 -2.74 -2.09
CA GLY A 11 -16.28 -2.88 -1.13
C GLY A 11 -15.93 -3.60 0.18
N TRP A 12 -14.80 -4.33 0.26
CA TRP A 12 -14.47 -5.14 1.44
C TRP A 12 -13.85 -4.36 2.59
N THR A 13 -12.82 -3.54 2.34
CA THR A 13 -12.24 -2.68 3.38
C THR A 13 -12.87 -1.30 3.31
N LYS A 14 -13.62 -0.94 4.37
CA LYS A 14 -14.27 0.37 4.47
C LYS A 14 -13.20 1.46 4.34
N ALA A 15 -13.36 2.32 3.35
CA ALA A 15 -12.40 3.39 3.13
C ALA A 15 -12.37 4.36 4.32
N GLN A 16 -11.18 4.56 4.88
CA GLN A 16 -10.89 5.50 5.94
C GLN A 16 -9.75 6.41 5.46
N PRO A 17 -9.99 7.72 5.27
CA PRO A 17 -8.93 8.68 5.03
C PRO A 17 -8.15 8.97 6.32
N PRO A 18 -6.91 9.47 6.24
CA PRO A 18 -6.19 9.92 7.41
C PRO A 18 -6.81 11.19 7.98
N SER A 19 -6.76 11.35 9.30
CA SER A 19 -7.24 12.53 10.00
C SER A 19 -6.23 13.68 9.93
N GLY A 20 -4.93 13.34 9.93
CA GLY A 20 -3.81 14.27 9.77
C GLY A 20 -3.10 14.14 8.43
N LYS A 21 -2.06 14.96 8.25
CA LYS A 21 -1.12 14.79 7.13
C LYS A 21 -0.36 13.47 7.28
N VAL A 22 -0.14 12.77 6.18
CA VAL A 22 0.69 11.56 6.13
C VAL A 22 1.82 11.77 5.14
N ASP A 23 3.07 11.64 5.58
CA ASP A 23 4.19 11.57 4.65
C ASP A 23 4.32 10.15 4.11
N VAL A 24 4.56 10.04 2.80
CA VAL A 24 4.84 8.78 2.11
C VAL A 24 6.34 8.66 1.96
N LEU A 25 6.94 7.59 2.47
CA LEU A 25 8.38 7.39 2.49
C LEU A 25 8.76 6.16 1.68
N LEU A 26 9.75 6.31 0.80
CA LEU A 26 10.42 5.21 0.12
C LEU A 26 11.85 5.13 0.61
N ASN A 27 12.26 3.98 1.11
CA ASN A 27 13.59 3.75 1.69
C ASN A 27 13.93 4.79 2.77
N GLY A 28 12.93 5.17 3.58
CA GLY A 28 13.04 6.21 4.61
C GLY A 28 13.10 7.66 4.11
N LYS A 29 13.10 7.90 2.79
CA LYS A 29 13.06 9.25 2.20
C LYS A 29 11.64 9.65 1.81
N THR A 30 11.25 10.88 2.13
CA THR A 30 9.93 11.41 1.79
C THR A 30 9.79 11.57 0.27
N LEU A 31 8.82 10.87 -0.33
CA LEU A 31 8.41 11.03 -1.73
C LEU A 31 7.34 12.10 -1.91
N GLY A 32 6.53 12.31 -0.88
CA GLY A 32 5.43 13.26 -0.91
C GLY A 32 4.54 13.11 0.30
N SER A 33 3.34 13.68 0.23
CA SER A 33 2.38 13.62 1.34
C SER A 33 0.94 13.48 0.87
N LEU A 34 0.14 12.89 1.74
CA LEU A 34 -1.29 12.73 1.62
C LEU A 34 -1.96 13.76 2.52
N ALA A 35 -2.94 14.46 1.95
CA ALA A 35 -3.70 15.47 2.67
C ALA A 35 -4.74 14.81 3.58
N PRO A 36 -5.06 15.43 4.74
CA PRO A 36 -6.10 14.93 5.63
C PRO A 36 -7.45 14.88 4.90
N GLY A 37 -8.26 13.87 5.22
CA GLY A 37 -9.60 13.67 4.64
C GLY A 37 -9.63 13.32 3.16
N ALA A 38 -8.48 13.31 2.47
CA ALA A 38 -8.44 13.12 1.03
C ALA A 38 -8.57 11.64 0.65
N ARG A 39 -9.51 11.36 -0.25
CA ARG A 39 -9.80 10.02 -0.77
C ARG A 39 -9.62 10.00 -2.28
N LYS A 40 -8.37 9.97 -2.72
CA LYS A 40 -8.02 9.88 -4.15
C LYS A 40 -6.81 8.98 -4.35
N PRO A 41 -6.63 8.43 -5.56
CA PRO A 41 -5.35 7.88 -5.97
C PRO A 41 -4.26 8.95 -5.93
N TYR A 42 -3.09 8.56 -5.45
CA TYR A 42 -1.88 9.37 -5.47
C TYR A 42 -0.82 8.67 -6.28
N THR A 43 -0.15 9.44 -7.14
CA THR A 43 1.04 8.99 -7.85
C THR A 43 2.20 9.92 -7.49
N PHE A 44 3.33 9.32 -7.12
CA PHE A 44 4.56 10.03 -6.77
C PHE A 44 5.64 9.66 -7.78
N PRO A 45 6.33 10.65 -8.39
CA PRO A 45 7.53 10.36 -9.16
C PRO A 45 8.62 9.85 -8.22
N VAL A 46 9.31 8.78 -8.62
CA VAL A 46 10.40 8.19 -7.84
C VAL A 46 11.72 8.44 -8.57
N PRO A 47 12.66 9.21 -8.01
CA PRO A 47 13.99 9.35 -8.60
C PRO A 47 14.71 8.00 -8.62
N GLN A 48 15.34 7.64 -9.72
CA GLN A 48 16.08 6.37 -9.85
C GLN A 48 17.19 6.25 -8.80
N SER A 49 17.80 7.37 -8.40
CA SER A 49 18.81 7.45 -7.33
C SER A 49 18.27 7.07 -5.94
N CYS A 50 16.96 6.96 -5.76
CA CYS A 50 16.32 6.54 -4.51
C CYS A 50 15.96 5.05 -4.51
N LEU A 51 16.19 4.33 -5.61
CA LEU A 51 15.89 2.90 -5.72
C LEU A 51 17.07 2.02 -5.33
N HIS A 52 16.73 0.89 -4.74
CA HIS A 52 17.62 -0.22 -4.41
C HIS A 52 17.06 -1.50 -5.03
N LEU A 53 17.78 -2.62 -4.87
CA LEU A 53 17.27 -3.93 -5.24
C LEU A 53 15.97 -4.28 -4.49
N ALA A 54 15.96 -4.01 -3.18
CA ALA A 54 14.79 -4.14 -2.32
C ALA A 54 14.40 -2.76 -1.78
N ASN A 55 13.13 -2.39 -1.97
CA ASN A 55 12.62 -1.08 -1.63
C ASN A 55 11.50 -1.20 -0.61
N THR A 56 11.52 -0.34 0.41
CA THR A 56 10.50 -0.30 1.44
C THR A 56 9.69 0.97 1.32
N LEU A 57 8.37 0.83 1.29
CA LEU A 57 7.43 1.92 1.44
C LEU A 57 6.91 1.93 2.86
N SER A 58 6.85 3.11 3.47
CA SER A 58 6.20 3.30 4.77
C SER A 58 5.45 4.64 4.82
N PHE A 59 4.66 4.80 5.88
CA PHE A 59 3.81 5.96 6.09
C PHE A 59 4.13 6.59 7.45
N ARG A 60 4.34 7.90 7.47
CA ARG A 60 4.54 8.65 8.72
C ARG A 60 3.37 9.59 8.95
N PHE A 61 2.60 9.30 10.00
CA PHE A 61 1.44 10.08 10.39
C PHE A 61 1.87 11.26 11.26
N SER A 62 1.29 12.43 11.00
CA SER A 62 1.49 13.62 11.84
C SER A 62 0.76 13.55 13.17
N THR A 63 -0.29 12.73 13.24
CA THR A 63 -1.13 12.55 14.42
C THR A 63 -0.95 11.14 14.98
N ARG A 64 -0.66 11.03 16.28
CA ARG A 64 -0.60 9.74 16.99
C ARG A 64 -2.00 9.11 17.06
N GLY A 65 -2.11 7.79 16.95
CA GLY A 65 -3.39 7.09 16.90
C GLY A 65 -4.08 7.16 15.53
N ASP A 66 -3.57 7.94 14.58
CA ASP A 66 -4.18 8.09 13.27
C ASP A 66 -3.86 6.88 12.37
N GLY A 67 -4.69 6.70 11.35
CA GLY A 67 -4.51 5.65 10.37
C GLY A 67 -5.46 5.82 9.19
N MET A 68 -5.14 5.13 8.12
CA MET A 68 -5.93 5.16 6.90
C MET A 68 -5.94 3.80 6.24
N THR A 69 -6.92 3.59 5.38
CA THR A 69 -6.95 2.41 4.51
C THR A 69 -6.37 2.75 3.15
N VAL A 70 -5.48 1.90 2.67
CA VAL A 70 -4.95 1.94 1.31
C VAL A 70 -5.25 0.63 0.60
N THR A 71 -5.39 0.67 -0.72
CA THR A 71 -5.33 -0.56 -1.53
C THR A 71 -3.87 -0.99 -1.67
N ALA A 72 -3.64 -2.17 -2.27
CA ALA A 72 -2.30 -2.66 -2.60
C ALA A 72 -1.49 -1.59 -3.35
N PRO A 73 -0.47 -0.98 -2.71
CA PRO A 73 0.37 -0.01 -3.37
C PRO A 73 1.26 -0.71 -4.39
N VAL A 74 1.63 0.02 -5.44
CA VAL A 74 2.46 -0.54 -6.53
C VAL A 74 3.60 0.40 -6.88
N LEU A 75 4.75 -0.20 -7.18
CA LEU A 75 5.91 0.49 -7.74
C LEU A 75 6.00 0.17 -9.23
N LYS A 76 5.87 1.18 -10.09
CA LYS A 76 5.93 1.06 -11.54
C LYS A 76 7.29 1.51 -12.07
N CYS A 77 7.94 0.64 -12.80
CA CYS A 77 9.20 0.88 -13.50
C CYS A 77 9.08 0.40 -14.94
N ASP A 78 9.04 1.34 -15.89
CA ASP A 78 8.82 1.07 -17.31
C ASP A 78 7.61 0.15 -17.54
N LYS A 79 7.85 -1.07 -18.02
CA LYS A 79 6.82 -2.09 -18.26
C LYS A 79 6.55 -2.98 -17.04
N THR A 80 7.30 -2.83 -15.96
CA THR A 80 7.24 -3.65 -14.75
C THR A 80 6.38 -2.97 -13.69
N THR A 81 5.43 -3.72 -13.13
CA THR A 81 4.66 -3.31 -11.94
C THR A 81 4.99 -4.26 -10.80
N LEU A 82 5.71 -3.76 -9.80
CA LEU A 82 6.03 -4.49 -8.59
C LEU A 82 4.92 -4.29 -7.56
N ARG A 83 4.56 -5.39 -6.90
CA ARG A 83 3.65 -5.42 -5.73
C ARG A 83 4.45 -5.80 -4.50
N ASP A 84 3.84 -5.60 -3.34
CA ASP A 84 4.40 -6.14 -2.10
C ASP A 84 4.53 -7.67 -2.20
N THR A 85 5.70 -8.21 -1.87
CA THR A 85 5.97 -9.66 -1.99
C THR A 85 5.00 -10.50 -1.13
N ARG A 86 4.56 -10.00 0.03
CA ARG A 86 3.57 -10.70 0.86
C ARG A 86 2.17 -10.59 0.27
N ASP A 87 1.82 -9.48 -0.37
CA ASP A 87 0.54 -9.38 -1.08
C ASP A 87 0.41 -10.46 -2.15
N MET A 88 1.48 -10.76 -2.92
CA MET A 88 1.47 -11.85 -3.89
C MET A 88 1.17 -13.23 -3.26
N ALA A 89 1.86 -13.57 -2.16
CA ALA A 89 1.61 -14.83 -1.46
C ALA A 89 0.18 -14.89 -0.89
N LEU A 90 -0.30 -13.80 -0.31
CA LEU A 90 -1.67 -13.72 0.24
C LEU A 90 -2.73 -13.89 -0.85
N ARG A 91 -2.52 -13.33 -2.04
CA ARG A 91 -3.44 -13.51 -3.18
C ARG A 91 -3.57 -14.98 -3.57
N GLN A 92 -2.47 -15.74 -3.60
CA GLN A 92 -2.50 -17.17 -3.89
C GLN A 92 -3.32 -17.95 -2.86
N VAL A 93 -3.09 -17.67 -1.57
CA VAL A 93 -3.88 -18.29 -0.48
C VAL A 93 -5.36 -17.95 -0.62
N LYS A 94 -5.68 -16.68 -0.90
CA LYS A 94 -7.06 -16.21 -1.05
C LYS A 94 -7.78 -16.86 -2.23
N ALA A 95 -7.11 -16.91 -3.38
CA ALA A 95 -7.65 -17.56 -4.57
C ALA A 95 -7.92 -19.05 -4.31
N ALA A 96 -6.98 -19.75 -3.67
CA ALA A 96 -7.13 -21.17 -3.36
C ALA A 96 -8.28 -21.47 -2.39
N HIS A 97 -8.57 -20.60 -1.44
CA HIS A 97 -9.60 -20.83 -0.41
C HIS A 97 -10.99 -20.29 -0.78
N TRP A 98 -11.06 -19.15 -1.47
CA TRP A 98 -12.33 -18.43 -1.72
C TRP A 98 -12.58 -18.14 -3.21
N GLY A 99 -11.76 -18.67 -4.10
CA GLY A 99 -11.87 -18.49 -5.56
C GLY A 99 -11.13 -17.26 -6.08
N ASP A 100 -10.92 -17.22 -7.40
CA ASP A 100 -10.03 -16.24 -8.05
C ASP A 100 -10.40 -14.78 -7.76
N ALA A 101 -11.70 -14.46 -7.69
CA ALA A 101 -12.18 -13.11 -7.38
C ALA A 101 -11.69 -12.63 -6.00
N ALA A 102 -11.46 -13.54 -5.05
CA ALA A 102 -11.02 -13.21 -3.70
C ALA A 102 -9.58 -12.71 -3.62
N ALA A 103 -8.76 -12.94 -4.64
CA ALA A 103 -7.38 -12.43 -4.69
C ALA A 103 -7.33 -10.90 -4.54
N ASP A 104 -8.31 -10.21 -5.11
CA ASP A 104 -8.39 -8.75 -5.05
C ASP A 104 -9.19 -8.23 -3.85
N TRP A 105 -9.76 -9.10 -3.01
CA TRP A 105 -10.59 -8.66 -1.88
C TRP A 105 -9.77 -8.02 -0.76
N GLY A 106 -10.30 -6.90 -0.27
CA GLY A 106 -9.80 -6.17 0.87
C GLY A 106 -8.70 -5.16 0.53
N GLY A 107 -8.24 -4.48 1.57
CA GLY A 107 -7.17 -3.49 1.51
C GLY A 107 -6.21 -3.66 2.68
N PHE A 108 -5.42 -2.62 2.89
CA PHE A 108 -4.45 -2.52 3.97
C PHE A 108 -4.82 -1.35 4.87
N ILE A 109 -4.62 -1.53 6.16
CA ILE A 109 -4.70 -0.49 7.17
C ILE A 109 -3.27 -0.10 7.51
N VAL A 110 -2.95 1.18 7.33
CA VAL A 110 -1.68 1.78 7.73
C VAL A 110 -1.92 2.76 8.88
N GLY A 111 -0.93 2.93 9.73
CA GLY A 111 -1.02 3.69 10.98
C GLY A 111 -1.52 2.82 12.14
N GLU A 112 -2.11 3.48 13.12
CA GLU A 112 -2.58 2.88 14.36
C GLU A 112 -4.10 2.61 14.36
N ALA A 113 -4.77 2.85 13.23
CA ALA A 113 -6.21 2.60 13.09
C ALA A 113 -6.58 1.12 13.35
N GLU A 114 -7.74 0.91 13.97
CA GLU A 114 -8.32 -0.41 14.18
C GLU A 114 -9.03 -0.92 12.92
N PRO A 115 -8.93 -2.23 12.63
CA PRO A 115 -9.76 -2.82 11.60
C PRO A 115 -11.24 -2.68 11.99
N PRO A 116 -12.14 -2.46 11.01
CA PRO A 116 -13.55 -2.29 11.30
C PRO A 116 -14.25 -3.57 11.77
N ASP A 117 -13.65 -4.74 11.49
CA ASP A 117 -14.12 -6.07 11.92
C ASP A 117 -12.97 -7.09 11.93
N GLU A 118 -13.26 -8.34 12.35
CA GLU A 118 -12.29 -9.45 12.46
C GLU A 118 -12.06 -10.22 11.14
N SER A 119 -12.61 -9.76 10.00
CA SER A 119 -12.46 -10.47 8.74
C SER A 119 -11.00 -10.52 8.29
N PRO A 120 -10.58 -11.59 7.60
CA PRO A 120 -9.19 -11.74 7.11
C PRO A 120 -8.84 -10.77 5.98
N PHE A 121 -9.78 -9.91 5.57
CA PHE A 121 -9.62 -9.00 4.45
C PHE A 121 -9.06 -7.63 4.86
N HIS A 122 -9.10 -7.28 6.15
CA HIS A 122 -8.48 -6.06 6.71
C HIS A 122 -7.08 -6.35 7.22
N ARG A 123 -6.07 -5.83 6.52
CA ARG A 123 -4.67 -6.18 6.81
C ARG A 123 -3.90 -5.00 7.37
N ARG A 124 -3.55 -5.02 8.66
CA ARG A 124 -2.61 -4.04 9.22
C ARG A 124 -1.22 -4.26 8.62
N GLN A 125 -0.72 -3.27 7.89
CA GLN A 125 0.61 -3.33 7.27
C GLN A 125 1.17 -1.93 7.09
N ASN A 126 2.14 -1.56 7.92
CA ASN A 126 2.75 -0.21 7.90
C ASN A 126 3.93 -0.07 6.93
N VAL A 127 4.47 -1.21 6.47
CA VAL A 127 5.62 -1.26 5.58
C VAL A 127 5.28 -2.20 4.42
N PHE A 128 5.61 -1.81 3.18
CA PHE A 128 5.45 -2.62 1.98
C PHE A 128 6.81 -2.81 1.31
N CYS A 129 7.11 -4.00 0.79
CA CYS A 129 8.41 -4.36 0.21
C CYS A 129 8.31 -4.69 -1.27
N PHE A 130 9.07 -3.98 -2.10
CA PHE A 130 9.13 -4.16 -3.56
C PHE A 130 10.54 -4.58 -3.94
N VAL A 131 10.67 -5.77 -4.52
CA VAL A 131 11.96 -6.34 -4.92
C VAL A 131 12.02 -6.40 -6.44
N PHE A 132 13.07 -5.83 -7.03
CA PHE A 132 13.37 -6.05 -8.44
C PHE A 132 13.94 -7.46 -8.62
N ASP A 133 13.49 -8.17 -9.65
CA ASP A 133 14.16 -9.40 -10.04
C ASP A 133 15.58 -9.06 -10.50
N ASN A 134 16.59 -9.73 -9.93
CA ASN A 134 17.98 -9.64 -10.39
C ASN A 134 18.18 -10.22 -11.80
N ASN A 135 17.12 -10.67 -12.47
CA ASN A 135 17.16 -11.24 -13.80
C ASN A 135 16.87 -10.18 -14.87
N LYS A 136 17.85 -9.29 -15.08
CA LYS A 136 18.42 -8.90 -16.40
C LYS A 136 19.34 -7.68 -16.27
#